data_AF-A0A2H6NGC3-F1
#
_entry.id   AF-A0A2H6NGC3-F1
#
_cell.length_a   1.000
_cell.length_b   1.000
_cell.length_c   1.000
_cell.angle_alpha   90.00
_cell.angle_beta   90.00
_cell.angle_gamma   90.00
#
_symmetry.space_group_name_H-M   'P 1'
#
loop_
_entity.id
_entity.type
_entity.pdbx_description
1 polymer ?
#
loop_
_entity_poly.entity_id
_entity_poly.type
_entity_poly.pdbx_seq_one_letter_code
_entity_poly.pdbx_strand_id
1 'polypeptide(L)'
;MIHGWPGSVYELYKIIPLLTDPANHGLNGDHVFEMICPSIPGFGFSEAPHKKGFNPMCAARVFYKLMLKLGFQKFYIQGGDYGSLICTNLAQIAPRHVKGIHINLIFLSTLGFKQLLSILLGQYFPGLFGFQAEDIQRLFPFKRKVLYKIFLESGYLQLQATKPDTVGCGLNDSSVGLAAYILEKFSTWTDPSFKKLEDGGLEKKFTLDDLLTNVMIYWASGCVVSSMRFYKECFGKGIGIEKHETFPVEVPTGIAAFPNEVLHFPRAWAQKKYVNIVSFNFMPRGGHFAAFEEPALLAADILQFVDKVEKATFVQ
;
A
#
# COMPACT_ATOMS: atom_id res chain seq x y z
N MET A 1 0.64 10.38 5.32
CA MET A 1 0.71 9.31 4.29
C MET A 1 1.85 8.37 4.66
N ILE A 2 1.68 7.05 4.51
CA ILE A 2 2.67 6.05 4.90
C ILE A 2 3.09 5.25 3.66
N HIS A 3 4.39 5.19 3.40
CA HIS A 3 4.99 4.46 2.28
C HIS A 3 5.08 2.93 2.56
N GLY A 4 5.61 2.18 1.60
CA GLY A 4 5.85 0.74 1.74
C GLY A 4 7.28 0.30 1.43
N TRP A 5 7.43 -0.96 1.02
CA TRP A 5 8.66 -1.55 0.52
C TRP A 5 8.50 -1.92 -0.97
N PRO A 6 9.53 -1.77 -1.83
CA PRO A 6 10.86 -1.23 -1.59
C PRO A 6 10.91 0.30 -1.76
N GLY A 7 9.82 0.98 -1.46
CA GLY A 7 9.72 2.43 -1.55
C GLY A 7 10.19 3.16 -0.30
N SER A 8 9.90 4.45 -0.23
CA SER A 8 10.33 5.35 0.84
C SER A 8 9.44 6.59 0.87
N VAL A 9 9.71 7.51 1.81
CA VAL A 9 9.01 8.82 1.85
C VAL A 9 9.16 9.61 0.54
N TYR A 10 10.16 9.32 -0.28
CA TYR A 10 10.36 9.97 -1.58
C TYR A 10 9.25 9.68 -2.59
N GLU A 11 8.57 8.52 -2.49
CA GLU A 11 7.39 8.22 -3.32
C GLU A 11 6.29 9.29 -3.19
N LEU A 12 6.27 9.98 -2.05
CA LEU A 12 5.25 10.96 -1.70
C LEU A 12 5.62 12.37 -2.18
N TYR A 13 6.86 12.59 -2.64
CA TYR A 13 7.39 13.91 -2.95
C TYR A 13 6.54 14.65 -3.98
N LYS A 14 6.11 13.95 -5.04
CA LYS A 14 5.32 14.52 -6.14
C LYS A 14 3.86 14.79 -5.77
N ILE A 15 3.29 14.06 -4.80
CA ILE A 15 1.88 14.22 -4.40
C ILE A 15 1.69 15.25 -3.29
N ILE A 16 2.71 15.53 -2.46
CA ILE A 16 2.64 16.55 -1.41
C ILE A 16 2.11 17.90 -1.92
N PRO A 17 2.67 18.53 -2.96
CA PRO A 17 2.21 19.83 -3.42
C PRO A 17 0.75 19.81 -3.89
N LEU A 18 0.29 18.68 -4.44
CA LEU A 18 -1.09 18.49 -4.90
C LEU A 18 -2.12 18.45 -3.75
N LEU A 19 -1.68 18.10 -2.54
CA LEU A 19 -2.53 17.99 -1.35
C LEU A 19 -2.37 19.19 -0.40
N THR A 20 -1.21 19.84 -0.39
CA THR A 20 -0.98 21.06 0.39
C THR A 20 -1.48 22.32 -0.31
N ASP A 21 -1.50 22.31 -1.64
CA ASP A 21 -1.93 23.44 -2.48
C ASP A 21 -2.65 22.94 -3.76
N PRO A 22 -3.83 22.31 -3.61
CA PRO A 22 -4.57 21.71 -4.72
C PRO A 22 -4.97 22.72 -5.79
N ALA A 23 -5.37 23.94 -5.40
CA ALA A 23 -5.87 24.96 -6.31
C ALA A 23 -4.80 25.40 -7.34
N ASN A 24 -3.56 25.65 -6.89
CA ASN A 24 -2.46 26.02 -7.79
C ASN A 24 -1.94 24.84 -8.63
N HIS A 25 -2.37 23.62 -8.34
CA HIS A 25 -2.03 22.41 -9.09
C HIS A 25 -3.20 21.86 -9.93
N GLY A 26 -4.24 22.66 -10.16
CA GLY A 26 -5.36 22.30 -11.04
C GLY A 26 -6.28 21.22 -10.48
N LEU A 27 -6.23 20.98 -9.16
CA LEU A 27 -7.16 20.09 -8.47
C LEU A 27 -8.27 20.90 -7.81
N ASN A 28 -9.51 20.52 -8.08
CA ASN A 28 -10.68 21.12 -7.46
C ASN A 28 -10.96 20.42 -6.12
N GLY A 29 -10.93 21.17 -5.03
CA GLY A 29 -11.30 20.68 -3.71
C GLY A 29 -11.22 21.79 -2.67
N ASP A 30 -12.15 21.80 -1.72
CA ASP A 30 -12.20 22.77 -0.62
C ASP A 30 -11.27 22.39 0.55
N HIS A 31 -10.51 21.29 0.38
CA HIS A 31 -9.68 20.70 1.42
C HIS A 31 -8.21 20.83 1.08
N VAL A 32 -7.45 21.38 2.03
CA VAL A 32 -6.00 21.41 2.02
C VAL A 32 -5.48 20.57 3.19
N PHE A 33 -4.33 19.91 2.99
CA PHE A 33 -3.77 19.03 4.00
C PHE A 33 -2.44 19.55 4.53
N GLU A 34 -2.28 19.45 5.85
CA GLU A 34 -0.95 19.37 6.46
C GLU A 34 -0.45 17.93 6.38
N MET A 35 0.74 17.73 5.79
CA MET A 35 1.23 16.41 5.39
C MET A 35 2.27 15.86 6.35
N ILE A 36 1.95 14.74 7.00
CA ILE A 36 2.89 14.00 7.85
C ILE A 36 3.25 12.70 7.12
N CYS A 37 4.51 12.58 6.71
CA CYS A 37 5.03 11.50 5.87
C CYS A 37 6.23 10.82 6.55
N PRO A 38 6.01 9.94 7.55
CA PRO A 38 7.10 9.35 8.31
C PRO A 38 7.75 8.18 7.56
N SER A 39 9.07 7.99 7.75
CA SER A 39 9.71 6.72 7.42
C SER A 39 9.31 5.65 8.43
N ILE A 40 8.96 4.44 7.96
CA ILE A 40 8.67 3.29 8.83
C ILE A 40 9.93 2.96 9.65
N PRO A 41 9.84 2.67 10.97
CA PRO A 41 11.01 2.28 11.75
C PRO A 41 11.77 1.11 11.11
N GLY A 42 13.07 1.32 10.86
CA GLY A 42 13.92 0.40 10.09
C GLY A 42 13.98 0.68 8.58
N PHE A 43 13.33 1.73 8.10
CA PHE A 43 13.36 2.21 6.72
C PHE A 43 13.92 3.63 6.65
N GLY A 44 14.66 3.93 5.58
CA GLY A 44 15.22 5.24 5.31
C GLY A 44 15.93 5.81 6.53
N PHE A 45 15.48 6.96 7.01
CA PHE A 45 16.12 7.69 8.11
C PHE A 45 15.52 7.40 9.49
N SER A 46 14.56 6.48 9.61
CA SER A 46 14.01 6.09 10.90
C SER A 46 14.80 4.94 11.53
N GLU A 47 15.16 5.12 12.81
CA GLU A 47 15.89 4.13 13.61
C GLU A 47 15.24 2.73 13.53
N ALA A 48 16.09 1.71 13.37
CA ALA A 48 15.63 0.33 13.30
C ALA A 48 15.17 -0.17 14.68
N PRO A 49 14.14 -1.03 14.76
CA PRO A 49 13.74 -1.62 16.03
C PRO A 49 14.85 -2.45 16.67
N HIS A 50 15.13 -2.21 17.96
CA HIS A 50 16.18 -2.93 18.72
C HIS A 50 15.71 -4.26 19.33
N LYS A 51 14.43 -4.60 19.17
CA LYS A 51 13.83 -5.84 19.69
C LYS A 51 12.97 -6.48 18.61
N LYS A 52 12.91 -7.82 18.64
CA LYS A 52 12.00 -8.61 17.80
C LYS A 52 10.55 -8.28 18.12
N GLY A 53 9.64 -8.63 17.21
CA GLY A 53 8.20 -8.40 17.33
C GLY A 53 7.72 -7.06 16.77
N PHE A 54 8.58 -6.28 16.11
CA PHE A 54 8.17 -5.02 15.49
C PHE A 54 7.46 -5.28 14.14
N ASN A 55 6.14 -5.41 14.20
CA ASN A 55 5.26 -5.68 13.05
C ASN A 55 4.42 -4.43 12.68
N PRO A 56 3.53 -4.48 11.67
CA PRO A 56 2.68 -3.35 11.31
C PRO A 56 1.82 -2.79 12.44
N MET A 57 1.41 -3.62 13.41
CA MET A 57 0.66 -3.14 14.57
C MET A 57 1.54 -2.27 15.50
N CYS A 58 2.80 -2.65 15.69
CA CYS A 58 3.76 -1.83 16.42
C CYS A 58 4.02 -0.49 15.71
N ALA A 59 4.20 -0.49 14.39
CA ALA A 59 4.35 0.74 13.61
C ALA A 59 3.12 1.65 13.72
N ALA A 60 1.90 1.10 13.67
CA ALA A 60 0.67 1.89 13.86
C ALA A 60 0.62 2.56 15.23
N ARG A 61 1.06 1.88 16.30
CA ARG A 61 1.15 2.49 17.65
C ARG A 61 2.18 3.60 17.72
N VAL A 62 3.31 3.47 17.02
CA VAL A 62 4.34 4.52 16.94
C VAL A 62 3.78 5.74 16.22
N PHE A 63 3.15 5.55 15.07
CA PHE A 63 2.58 6.67 14.30
C PHE A 63 1.37 7.31 14.98
N TYR A 64 0.55 6.55 15.70
CA TYR A 64 -0.50 7.12 16.55
C TYR A 64 0.09 8.08 17.59
N LYS A 65 1.13 7.65 18.31
CA LYS A 65 1.82 8.50 19.28
C LYS A 65 2.50 9.70 18.64
N LEU A 66 3.05 9.54 17.42
CA LEU A 66 3.62 10.65 16.66
C LEU A 66 2.56 11.72 16.39
N MET A 67 1.39 11.34 15.86
CA MET A 67 0.31 12.29 15.58
C MET A 67 -0.14 13.04 16.84
N LEU A 68 -0.31 12.33 17.96
CA LEU A 68 -0.67 12.96 19.24
C LEU A 68 0.43 13.91 19.76
N LYS A 69 1.71 13.53 19.61
CA LYS A 69 2.85 14.37 20.04
C LYS A 69 2.97 15.64 19.19
N LEU A 70 2.57 15.57 17.93
CA LEU A 70 2.48 16.73 17.03
C LEU A 70 1.20 17.57 17.26
N GLY A 71 0.29 17.12 18.13
CA GLY A 71 -0.92 17.87 18.51
C GLY A 71 -2.20 17.50 17.73
N PHE A 72 -2.14 16.55 16.80
CA PHE A 72 -3.30 16.19 15.97
C PHE A 72 -4.22 15.19 16.69
N GLN A 73 -5.44 15.65 17.03
CA GLN A 73 -6.47 14.81 17.66
C GLN A 73 -7.41 14.13 16.66
N LYS A 74 -7.53 14.68 15.45
CA LYS A 74 -8.36 14.15 14.37
C LYS A 74 -7.56 14.26 13.08
N PHE A 75 -7.40 13.15 12.37
CA PHE A 75 -6.61 13.12 11.14
C PHE A 75 -7.10 12.05 10.17
N TYR A 76 -6.78 12.24 8.90
CA TYR A 76 -6.91 11.22 7.87
C TYR A 76 -5.62 10.40 7.79
N ILE A 77 -5.75 9.14 7.37
CA ILE A 77 -4.60 8.25 7.14
C ILE A 77 -4.67 7.69 5.74
N GLN A 78 -3.51 7.58 5.10
CA GLN A 78 -3.39 7.07 3.73
C GLN A 78 -2.16 6.21 3.59
N GLY A 79 -2.27 5.08 2.87
CA GLY A 79 -1.11 4.27 2.48
C GLY A 79 -1.40 3.16 1.47
N GLY A 80 -0.36 2.80 0.72
CA GLY A 80 -0.27 1.57 -0.08
C GLY A 80 0.69 0.58 0.57
N ASP A 81 0.84 -0.64 0.03
CA ASP A 81 1.77 -1.66 0.55
C ASP A 81 1.75 -1.78 2.10
N TYR A 82 2.88 -1.82 2.80
CA TYR A 82 2.89 -1.81 4.27
C TYR A 82 2.18 -0.61 4.88
N GLY A 83 2.21 0.54 4.22
CA GLY A 83 1.44 1.71 4.63
C GLY A 83 -0.06 1.42 4.71
N SER A 84 -0.63 0.58 3.85
CA SER A 84 -2.04 0.21 3.94
C SER A 84 -2.32 -0.70 5.13
N LEU A 85 -1.43 -1.66 5.43
CA LEU A 85 -1.50 -2.50 6.64
C LEU A 85 -1.38 -1.67 7.93
N ILE A 86 -0.43 -0.72 7.96
CA ILE A 86 -0.23 0.16 9.11
C ILE A 86 -1.43 1.09 9.29
N CYS A 87 -1.94 1.70 8.21
CA CYS A 87 -3.15 2.52 8.26
C CYS A 87 -4.35 1.71 8.77
N THR A 88 -4.52 0.48 8.27
CA THR A 88 -5.58 -0.43 8.69
C THR A 88 -5.52 -0.69 10.19
N ASN A 89 -4.34 -1.04 10.70
CA ASN A 89 -4.15 -1.27 12.13
C ASN A 89 -4.36 0.00 12.95
N LEU A 90 -3.94 1.17 12.45
CA LEU A 90 -4.15 2.47 13.10
C LEU A 90 -5.64 2.81 13.21
N ALA A 91 -6.41 2.59 12.15
CA ALA A 91 -7.87 2.76 12.15
C ALA A 91 -8.57 1.85 13.15
N GLN A 92 -8.07 0.61 13.36
CA GLN A 92 -8.61 -0.32 14.35
C GLN A 92 -8.31 0.11 15.79
N ILE A 93 -7.09 0.57 16.08
CA ILE A 93 -6.69 0.90 17.47
C ILE A 93 -7.10 2.30 17.92
N ALA A 94 -7.31 3.23 16.98
CA ALA A 94 -7.64 4.62 17.29
C ALA A 94 -8.79 5.16 16.42
N PRO A 95 -9.94 4.46 16.31
CA PRO A 95 -11.03 4.87 15.43
C PRO A 95 -11.60 6.25 15.79
N ARG A 96 -11.48 6.65 17.06
CA ARG A 96 -11.91 8.00 17.51
C ARG A 96 -11.02 9.13 17.00
N HIS A 97 -9.76 8.88 16.64
CA HIS A 97 -8.83 9.91 16.14
C HIS A 97 -8.72 9.88 14.60
N VAL A 98 -9.09 8.76 13.97
CA VAL A 98 -9.04 8.60 12.51
C VAL A 98 -10.38 9.02 11.90
N LYS A 99 -10.39 10.14 11.16
CA LYS A 99 -11.60 10.62 10.45
C LYS A 99 -11.95 9.74 9.25
N GLY A 100 -10.94 9.19 8.60
CA GLY A 100 -11.09 8.27 7.48
C GLY A 100 -9.76 7.66 7.06
N ILE A 101 -9.84 6.49 6.43
CA ILE A 101 -8.72 5.76 5.88
C ILE A 101 -8.84 5.71 4.35
N HIS A 102 -7.78 6.07 3.65
CA HIS A 102 -7.68 5.93 2.20
C HIS A 102 -6.55 4.95 1.85
N ILE A 103 -6.85 3.91 1.08
CA ILE A 103 -5.85 2.89 0.73
C ILE A 103 -5.85 2.58 -0.76
N ASN A 104 -4.68 2.28 -1.29
CA ASN A 104 -4.51 1.84 -2.69
C ASN A 104 -4.05 0.38 -2.81
N LEU A 105 -3.92 -0.34 -1.69
CA LEU A 105 -3.73 -1.79 -1.67
C LEU A 105 -4.50 -2.41 -0.51
N ILE A 106 -5.22 -3.50 -0.78
CA ILE A 106 -5.99 -4.25 0.22
C ILE A 106 -5.21 -5.50 0.63
N PHE A 107 -5.17 -5.77 1.94
CA PHE A 107 -4.73 -7.05 2.48
C PHE A 107 -5.89 -7.79 3.16
N LEU A 108 -6.21 -8.96 2.63
CA LEU A 108 -7.13 -9.91 3.27
C LEU A 108 -6.37 -11.17 3.65
N SER A 109 -6.41 -11.52 4.94
CA SER A 109 -5.71 -12.69 5.46
C SER A 109 -6.54 -13.96 5.44
N THR A 110 -7.88 -13.84 5.37
CA THR A 110 -8.78 -15.00 5.37
C THR A 110 -9.88 -14.87 4.33
N LEU A 111 -9.94 -15.87 3.44
CA LEU A 111 -11.06 -16.07 2.54
C LEU A 111 -12.13 -16.91 3.25
N GLY A 112 -13.33 -16.38 3.37
CA GLY A 112 -14.46 -17.14 3.87
C GLY A 112 -15.06 -18.05 2.78
N PHE A 113 -16.02 -18.89 3.18
CA PHE A 113 -16.70 -19.82 2.27
C PHE A 113 -17.30 -19.12 1.04
N LYS A 114 -17.95 -17.95 1.23
CA LYS A 114 -18.49 -17.15 0.12
C LYS A 114 -17.41 -16.70 -0.86
N GLN A 115 -16.24 -16.28 -0.38
CA GLN A 115 -15.13 -15.88 -1.25
C GLN A 115 -14.57 -17.09 -2.02
N LEU A 116 -14.40 -18.24 -1.37
CA LEU A 116 -13.99 -19.48 -2.03
C LEU A 116 -14.97 -19.87 -3.14
N LEU A 117 -16.28 -19.80 -2.88
CA LEU A 117 -17.30 -20.07 -3.88
C LEU A 117 -17.25 -19.04 -5.03
N SER A 118 -16.99 -17.77 -4.73
CA SER A 118 -16.83 -16.73 -5.75
C SER A 118 -15.61 -16.94 -6.65
N ILE A 119 -14.56 -17.59 -6.17
CA ILE A 119 -13.39 -17.96 -7.00
C ILE A 119 -13.77 -19.04 -8.02
N LEU A 120 -14.70 -19.93 -7.69
CA LEU A 120 -15.12 -21.02 -8.59
C LEU A 120 -16.24 -20.57 -9.54
N LEU A 121 -17.22 -19.83 -9.03
CA LEU A 121 -18.46 -19.51 -9.73
C LEU A 121 -18.56 -18.05 -10.18
N GLY A 122 -17.68 -17.16 -9.72
CA GLY A 122 -17.76 -15.72 -9.99
C GLY A 122 -17.64 -15.34 -11.45
N GLN A 123 -16.91 -16.12 -12.27
CA GLN A 123 -16.84 -15.90 -13.72
C GLN A 123 -18.19 -16.12 -14.41
N TYR A 124 -19.01 -17.06 -13.91
CA TYR A 124 -20.28 -17.44 -14.51
C TYR A 124 -21.46 -16.67 -13.91
N PHE A 125 -21.38 -16.32 -12.62
CA PHE A 125 -22.43 -15.64 -11.87
C PHE A 125 -21.90 -14.41 -11.13
N PRO A 126 -21.37 -13.39 -11.84
CA PRO A 126 -20.71 -12.23 -11.22
C PRO A 126 -21.62 -11.46 -10.26
N GLY A 127 -22.88 -11.25 -10.65
CA GLY A 127 -23.87 -10.52 -9.84
C GLY A 127 -24.15 -11.16 -8.47
N LEU A 128 -24.07 -12.49 -8.37
CA LEU A 128 -24.30 -13.21 -7.10
C LEU A 128 -23.22 -12.89 -6.05
N PHE A 129 -22.01 -12.55 -6.50
CA PHE A 129 -20.87 -12.27 -5.63
C PHE A 129 -20.52 -10.78 -5.57
N GLY A 130 -21.34 -9.92 -6.17
CA GLY A 130 -21.10 -8.48 -6.22
C GLY A 130 -19.86 -8.10 -7.05
N PHE A 131 -19.51 -8.90 -8.05
CA PHE A 131 -18.42 -8.62 -8.98
C PHE A 131 -18.88 -7.71 -10.11
N GLN A 132 -18.05 -6.72 -10.40
CA GLN A 132 -18.17 -5.86 -11.58
C GLN A 132 -17.39 -6.46 -12.75
N ALA A 133 -17.62 -5.94 -13.97
CA ALA A 133 -16.92 -6.42 -15.16
C ALA A 133 -15.38 -6.35 -15.01
N GLU A 134 -14.89 -5.27 -14.40
CA GLU A 134 -13.47 -5.06 -14.11
C GLU A 134 -12.93 -6.13 -13.14
N ASP A 135 -13.71 -6.54 -12.14
CA ASP A 135 -13.33 -7.62 -11.22
C ASP A 135 -13.14 -8.94 -11.97
N ILE A 136 -14.05 -9.25 -12.92
CA ILE A 136 -13.95 -10.46 -13.74
C ILE A 136 -12.72 -10.41 -14.63
N GLN A 137 -12.47 -9.28 -15.27
CA GLN A 137 -11.30 -9.07 -16.12
C GLN A 137 -10.00 -9.21 -15.33
N ARG A 138 -9.91 -8.71 -14.11
CA ARG A 138 -8.67 -8.74 -13.31
C ARG A 138 -8.46 -10.09 -12.61
N LEU A 139 -9.52 -10.74 -12.13
CA LEU A 139 -9.41 -12.00 -11.41
C LEU A 139 -9.35 -13.23 -12.31
N PHE A 140 -10.04 -13.27 -13.46
CA PHE A 140 -10.25 -14.52 -14.20
C PHE A 140 -9.46 -14.62 -15.52
N PRO A 141 -8.89 -15.80 -15.85
CA PRO A 141 -8.95 -17.06 -15.08
C PRO A 141 -8.05 -17.05 -13.84
N PHE A 142 -8.65 -17.35 -12.67
CA PHE A 142 -8.06 -17.16 -11.34
C PHE A 142 -6.73 -17.89 -11.15
N LYS A 143 -6.64 -19.14 -11.61
CA LYS A 143 -5.41 -19.93 -11.52
C LYS A 143 -4.21 -19.23 -12.17
N ARG A 144 -4.41 -18.62 -13.35
CA ARG A 144 -3.32 -17.98 -14.10
C ARG A 144 -3.07 -16.54 -13.63
N LYS A 145 -4.13 -15.74 -13.48
CA LYS A 145 -4.00 -14.31 -13.15
C LYS A 145 -3.64 -14.03 -11.70
N VAL A 146 -4.04 -14.92 -10.79
CA VAL A 146 -3.82 -14.74 -9.35
C VAL A 146 -2.82 -15.76 -8.82
N LEU A 147 -3.13 -17.06 -8.83
CA LEU A 147 -2.29 -18.07 -8.14
C LEU A 147 -0.89 -18.20 -8.76
N TYR A 148 -0.80 -18.34 -10.09
CA TYR A 148 0.48 -18.45 -10.78
C TYR A 148 1.30 -17.16 -10.67
N LYS A 149 0.65 -15.99 -10.75
CA LYS A 149 1.30 -14.69 -10.52
C LYS A 149 1.88 -14.60 -9.11
N ILE A 150 1.11 -14.92 -8.08
CA ILE A 150 1.59 -14.93 -6.68
C ILE A 150 2.82 -15.84 -6.53
N PHE A 151 2.76 -17.05 -7.10
CA PHE A 151 3.87 -17.99 -7.01
C PHE A 151 5.16 -17.42 -7.64
N LEU A 152 5.08 -16.86 -8.85
CA LEU A 152 6.25 -16.31 -9.54
C LEU A 152 6.81 -15.05 -8.86
N GLU A 153 5.93 -14.19 -8.34
CA GLU A 153 6.32 -12.84 -7.88
C GLU A 153 6.63 -12.76 -6.39
N SER A 154 6.44 -13.84 -5.61
CA SER A 154 6.61 -13.83 -4.14
C SER A 154 7.98 -14.30 -3.63
N GLY A 155 8.94 -14.59 -4.52
CA GLY A 155 10.27 -15.08 -4.12
C GLY A 155 11.01 -14.12 -3.17
N TYR A 156 10.93 -12.80 -3.45
CA TYR A 156 11.49 -11.77 -2.58
C TYR A 156 10.88 -11.82 -1.17
N LEU A 157 9.54 -11.93 -1.09
CA LEU A 157 8.77 -11.94 0.15
C LEU A 157 9.15 -13.15 0.99
N GLN A 158 9.25 -14.34 0.39
CA GLN A 158 9.62 -15.57 1.09
C GLN A 158 11.02 -15.47 1.71
N LEU A 159 11.99 -14.95 0.96
CA LEU A 159 13.37 -14.81 1.43
C LEU A 159 13.47 -13.78 2.55
N GLN A 160 12.80 -12.64 2.42
CA GLN A 160 12.79 -11.58 3.43
C GLN A 160 12.00 -11.96 4.69
N ALA A 161 10.91 -12.72 4.56
CA ALA A 161 10.13 -13.19 5.68
C ALA A 161 10.86 -14.24 6.54
N THR A 162 11.88 -14.90 5.99
CA THR A 162 12.56 -16.01 6.67
C THR A 162 14.01 -15.69 7.04
N LYS A 163 14.81 -15.19 6.07
CA LYS A 163 16.26 -14.98 6.16
C LYS A 163 16.67 -13.55 5.72
N PRO A 164 16.05 -12.49 6.28
CA PRO A 164 16.30 -11.10 5.86
C PRO A 164 17.77 -10.70 6.08
N ASP A 165 18.37 -11.09 7.21
CA ASP A 165 19.77 -10.82 7.53
C ASP A 165 20.75 -11.50 6.56
N THR A 166 20.38 -12.62 5.94
CA THR A 166 21.24 -13.31 4.97
C THR A 166 21.23 -12.60 3.63
N VAL A 167 20.05 -12.36 3.05
CA VAL A 167 19.95 -11.67 1.75
C VAL A 167 20.39 -10.21 1.86
N GLY A 168 20.08 -9.55 2.97
CA GLY A 168 20.42 -8.15 3.17
C GLY A 168 21.91 -7.88 3.31
N CYS A 169 22.74 -8.85 3.73
CA CYS A 169 24.20 -8.70 3.74
C CYS A 169 24.74 -8.40 2.33
N GLY A 170 24.34 -9.19 1.33
CA GLY A 170 24.79 -8.97 -0.06
C GLY A 170 24.27 -7.65 -0.65
N LEU A 171 23.05 -7.25 -0.29
CA LEU A 171 22.47 -5.99 -0.76
C LEU A 171 23.11 -4.76 -0.10
N ASN A 172 23.55 -4.84 1.16
CA ASN A 172 24.25 -3.75 1.81
C ASN A 172 25.70 -3.58 1.30
N ASP A 173 26.33 -4.66 0.83
CA ASP A 173 27.72 -4.63 0.36
C ASP A 173 27.83 -4.26 -1.13
N SER A 174 26.80 -4.54 -1.93
CA SER A 174 26.78 -4.29 -3.37
C SER A 174 25.72 -3.26 -3.78
N SER A 175 26.16 -2.07 -4.21
CA SER A 175 25.27 -1.03 -4.73
C SER A 175 24.50 -1.48 -5.98
N VAL A 176 25.17 -2.22 -6.87
CA VAL A 176 24.55 -2.82 -8.05
C VAL A 176 23.52 -3.89 -7.64
N GLY A 177 23.86 -4.73 -6.66
CA GLY A 177 22.94 -5.73 -6.11
C GLY A 177 21.69 -5.09 -5.50
N LEU A 178 21.86 -4.04 -4.70
CA LEU A 178 20.76 -3.28 -4.12
C LEU A 178 19.87 -2.65 -5.20
N ALA A 179 20.49 -1.94 -6.15
CA ALA A 179 19.78 -1.28 -7.23
C ALA A 179 18.97 -2.30 -8.05
N ALA A 180 19.58 -3.41 -8.50
CA ALA A 180 18.88 -4.44 -9.26
C ALA A 180 17.69 -5.03 -8.47
N TYR A 181 17.88 -5.30 -7.18
CA TYR A 181 16.86 -5.91 -6.33
C TYR A 181 15.65 -4.98 -6.09
N ILE A 182 15.88 -3.67 -5.98
CA ILE A 182 14.83 -2.66 -5.81
C ILE A 182 14.16 -2.33 -7.15
N LEU A 183 14.96 -2.03 -8.18
CA LEU A 183 14.46 -1.55 -9.48
C LEU A 183 13.63 -2.59 -10.22
N GLU A 184 13.91 -3.89 -10.03
CA GLU A 184 13.04 -4.95 -10.59
C GLU A 184 11.58 -4.77 -10.13
N LYS A 185 11.34 -4.31 -8.89
CA LYS A 185 9.98 -4.05 -8.40
C LYS A 185 9.35 -2.84 -9.07
N PHE A 186 10.11 -1.76 -9.29
CA PHE A 186 9.66 -0.59 -10.06
C PHE A 186 9.34 -0.93 -11.52
N SER A 187 9.92 -1.98 -12.08
CA SER A 187 9.51 -2.53 -13.38
C SER A 187 8.20 -3.31 -13.25
N THR A 188 8.24 -4.45 -12.54
CA THR A 188 7.16 -5.44 -12.55
C THR A 188 5.86 -4.94 -11.92
N TRP A 189 5.95 -4.11 -10.87
CA TRP A 189 4.77 -3.65 -10.11
C TRP A 189 4.16 -2.36 -10.65
N THR A 190 4.84 -1.68 -11.58
CA THR A 190 4.27 -0.57 -12.35
C THR A 190 3.45 -1.11 -13.52
N ASP A 191 4.01 -2.03 -14.30
CA ASP A 191 3.28 -2.73 -15.34
C ASP A 191 3.89 -4.12 -15.60
N PRO A 192 3.14 -5.22 -15.41
CA PRO A 192 3.66 -6.57 -15.63
C PRO A 192 4.15 -6.84 -17.06
N SER A 193 3.75 -6.04 -18.05
CA SER A 193 4.24 -6.13 -19.42
C SER A 193 5.69 -5.67 -19.57
N PHE A 194 6.20 -4.85 -18.64
CA PHE A 194 7.56 -4.31 -18.70
C PHE A 194 8.64 -5.39 -18.54
N LYS A 195 8.31 -6.53 -17.93
CA LYS A 195 9.19 -7.71 -17.86
C LYS A 195 9.63 -8.27 -19.23
N LYS A 196 8.92 -7.90 -20.30
CA LYS A 196 9.25 -8.32 -21.67
C LYS A 196 10.16 -7.33 -22.39
N LEU A 197 10.42 -6.17 -21.79
CA LEU A 197 11.28 -5.13 -22.34
C LEU A 197 12.71 -5.38 -21.88
N GLU A 198 13.68 -5.12 -22.75
CA GLU A 198 15.11 -5.33 -22.47
C GLU A 198 15.61 -4.43 -21.33
N ASP A 199 15.11 -3.20 -21.27
CA ASP A 199 15.41 -2.19 -20.24
C ASP A 199 14.52 -2.30 -18.99
N GLY A 200 13.62 -3.29 -18.95
CA GLY A 200 12.61 -3.44 -17.90
C GLY A 200 11.60 -2.28 -17.85
N GLY A 201 11.52 -1.40 -18.86
CA GLY A 201 10.60 -0.27 -18.89
C GLY A 201 10.73 0.73 -17.74
N LEU A 202 11.90 0.79 -17.07
CA LEU A 202 12.11 1.56 -15.85
C LEU A 202 11.83 3.07 -16.04
N GLU A 203 12.20 3.63 -17.19
CA GLU A 203 12.07 5.05 -17.47
C GLU A 203 10.71 5.44 -18.11
N LYS A 204 9.78 4.49 -18.27
CA LYS A 204 8.46 4.80 -18.87
C LYS A 204 7.58 5.66 -17.99
N LYS A 205 7.78 5.60 -16.67
CA LYS A 205 6.96 6.27 -15.66
C LYS A 205 7.76 7.10 -14.66
N PHE A 206 9.04 6.82 -14.52
CA PHE A 206 9.94 7.47 -13.58
C PHE A 206 11.15 7.99 -14.33
N THR A 207 11.79 9.05 -13.83
CA THR A 207 13.14 9.38 -14.31
C THR A 207 14.16 8.46 -13.63
N LEU A 208 15.35 8.35 -14.21
CA LEU A 208 16.43 7.63 -13.54
C LEU A 208 16.81 8.28 -12.20
N ASP A 209 16.77 9.61 -12.10
CA ASP A 209 17.01 10.34 -10.85
C ASP A 209 15.98 9.99 -9.78
N ASP A 210 14.71 9.84 -10.15
CA ASP A 210 13.64 9.43 -9.24
C ASP A 210 13.91 8.04 -8.66
N LEU A 211 14.24 7.10 -9.53
CA LEU A 211 14.54 5.72 -9.17
C LEU A 211 15.80 5.61 -8.31
N LEU A 212 16.88 6.29 -8.71
CA LEU A 212 18.14 6.29 -7.99
C LEU A 212 18.04 7.04 -6.67
N THR A 213 17.21 8.08 -6.56
CA THR A 213 16.96 8.76 -5.28
C THR A 213 16.35 7.78 -4.26
N ASN A 214 15.36 6.98 -4.68
CA ASN A 214 14.81 5.94 -3.80
C ASN A 214 15.88 4.89 -3.43
N VAL A 215 16.67 4.41 -4.39
CA VAL A 215 17.77 3.45 -4.11
C VAL A 215 18.81 4.07 -3.15
N MET A 216 19.16 5.35 -3.33
CA MET A 216 20.12 6.06 -2.50
C MET A 216 19.65 6.24 -1.06
N ILE A 217 18.34 6.36 -0.83
CA ILE A 217 17.80 6.37 0.54
C ILE A 217 18.10 5.04 1.23
N TYR A 218 17.95 3.89 0.55
CA TYR A 218 18.33 2.59 1.11
C TYR A 218 19.84 2.44 1.28
N TRP A 219 20.62 2.87 0.28
CA TRP A 219 22.08 2.76 0.29
C TRP A 219 22.71 3.61 1.39
N ALA A 220 22.41 4.91 1.44
CA ALA A 220 23.02 5.85 2.35
C ALA A 220 22.63 5.61 3.83
N SER A 221 21.43 5.07 4.07
CA SER A 221 20.99 4.71 5.42
C SER A 221 21.44 3.31 5.86
N GLY A 222 21.87 2.45 4.93
CA GLY A 222 22.16 1.04 5.20
C GLY A 222 20.94 0.24 5.68
N CYS A 223 19.72 0.72 5.39
CA CYS A 223 18.50 0.21 6.01
C CYS A 223 17.93 -1.07 5.36
N VAL A 224 18.56 -1.64 4.32
CA VAL A 224 17.96 -2.76 3.57
C VAL A 224 17.69 -3.98 4.46
N VAL A 225 18.61 -4.31 5.37
CA VAL A 225 18.44 -5.43 6.30
C VAL A 225 17.29 -5.14 7.27
N SER A 226 17.25 -3.93 7.85
CA SER A 226 16.20 -3.56 8.80
C SER A 226 14.82 -3.47 8.15
N SER A 227 14.72 -2.99 6.91
CA SER A 227 13.46 -2.97 6.18
C SER A 227 12.96 -4.38 5.88
N MET A 228 13.88 -5.30 5.55
CA MET A 228 13.53 -6.70 5.29
C MET A 228 13.14 -7.47 6.56
N ARG A 229 13.70 -7.13 7.72
CA ARG A 229 13.26 -7.70 9.01
C ARG A 229 11.77 -7.42 9.27
N PHE A 230 11.20 -6.35 8.71
CA PHE A 230 9.77 -6.07 8.80
C PHE A 230 8.91 -7.16 8.15
N TYR A 231 9.35 -7.75 7.02
CA TYR A 231 8.68 -8.92 6.42
C TYR A 231 8.68 -10.11 7.38
N LYS A 232 9.80 -10.37 8.05
CA LYS A 232 9.92 -11.48 9.01
C LYS A 232 9.00 -11.30 10.20
N GLU A 233 8.87 -10.08 10.72
CA GLU A 233 7.97 -9.79 11.83
C GLU A 233 6.50 -9.77 11.41
N CYS A 234 6.21 -9.43 10.15
CA CYS A 234 4.84 -9.43 9.60
C CYS A 234 4.36 -10.84 9.22
N PHE A 235 5.18 -11.60 8.50
CA PHE A 235 4.77 -12.87 7.86
C PHE A 235 5.46 -14.11 8.43
N GLY A 236 6.51 -13.97 9.24
CA GLY A 236 7.32 -15.10 9.71
C GLY A 236 6.58 -16.05 10.65
N LYS A 237 5.47 -15.62 11.26
CA LYS A 237 4.57 -16.51 12.02
C LYS A 237 3.57 -17.23 11.12
N GLY A 238 3.25 -16.67 9.96
CA GLY A 238 2.18 -17.09 9.04
C GLY A 238 1.06 -16.05 8.90
N ILE A 239 0.37 -16.05 7.75
CA ILE A 239 -0.76 -15.14 7.46
C ILE A 239 -2.04 -15.69 8.10
N GLY A 240 -2.89 -14.83 8.67
CA GLY A 240 -4.18 -15.21 9.23
C GLY A 240 -4.11 -15.70 10.67
N ILE A 241 -2.96 -15.56 11.32
CA ILE A 241 -2.72 -16.09 12.68
C ILE A 241 -3.01 -15.03 13.74
N GLU A 242 -2.68 -13.78 13.48
CA GLU A 242 -2.85 -12.73 14.47
C GLU A 242 -4.32 -12.27 14.50
N LYS A 243 -4.90 -12.17 15.71
CA LYS A 243 -6.34 -11.88 15.89
C LYS A 243 -6.79 -10.56 15.25
N HIS A 244 -5.94 -9.54 15.26
CA HIS A 244 -6.25 -8.21 14.70
C HIS A 244 -6.48 -8.26 13.18
N GLU A 245 -6.00 -9.31 12.50
CA GLU A 245 -6.17 -9.44 11.05
C GLU A 245 -7.64 -9.65 10.65
N THR A 246 -8.46 -10.21 11.55
CA THR A 246 -9.90 -10.45 11.33
C THR A 246 -10.78 -9.34 11.89
N PHE A 247 -10.23 -8.39 12.66
CA PHE A 247 -11.01 -7.28 13.19
C PHE A 247 -11.46 -6.32 12.09
N PRO A 248 -12.71 -5.84 12.13
CA PRO A 248 -13.22 -4.90 11.14
C PRO A 248 -12.61 -3.51 11.32
N VAL A 249 -12.64 -2.73 10.24
CA VAL A 249 -12.34 -1.30 10.19
C VAL A 249 -13.66 -0.56 10.00
N GLU A 250 -14.06 0.19 11.03
CA GLU A 250 -15.37 0.86 11.10
C GLU A 250 -15.33 2.31 10.60
N VAL A 251 -14.16 2.93 10.58
CA VAL A 251 -14.00 4.31 10.10
C VAL A 251 -14.30 4.40 8.59
N PRO A 252 -14.77 5.57 8.11
CA PRO A 252 -14.97 5.82 6.69
C PRO A 252 -13.75 5.42 5.86
N THR A 253 -13.97 4.60 4.83
CA THR A 253 -12.89 4.01 4.02
C THR A 253 -13.03 4.39 2.54
N GLY A 254 -11.95 4.89 1.96
CA GLY A 254 -11.78 5.10 0.52
C GLY A 254 -10.77 4.12 -0.06
N ILE A 255 -11.06 3.57 -1.23
CA ILE A 255 -10.21 2.58 -1.89
C ILE A 255 -9.98 2.96 -3.35
N ALA A 256 -8.71 3.15 -3.73
CA ALA A 256 -8.27 3.36 -5.11
C ALA A 256 -7.72 2.04 -5.69
N ALA A 257 -8.42 1.44 -6.65
CA ALA A 257 -8.06 0.16 -7.25
C ALA A 257 -7.30 0.34 -8.58
N PHE A 258 -5.97 0.46 -8.49
CA PHE A 258 -5.08 0.60 -9.65
C PHE A 258 -5.04 -0.66 -10.52
N PRO A 259 -5.03 -0.53 -11.87
CA PRO A 259 -5.17 -1.66 -12.78
C PRO A 259 -3.98 -2.63 -12.75
N ASN A 260 -2.77 -2.11 -12.56
CA ASN A 260 -1.54 -2.92 -12.55
C ASN A 260 -1.06 -3.30 -11.15
N GLU A 261 -1.89 -3.12 -10.11
CA GLU A 261 -1.57 -3.54 -8.74
C GLU A 261 -1.21 -5.04 -8.68
N VAL A 262 -0.35 -5.40 -7.73
CA VAL A 262 0.16 -6.75 -7.51
C VAL A 262 -1.01 -7.73 -7.33
N LEU A 263 -2.02 -7.34 -6.55
CA LEU A 263 -3.24 -8.11 -6.32
C LEU A 263 -4.48 -7.22 -6.44
N HIS A 264 -5.49 -7.74 -7.13
CA HIS A 264 -6.81 -7.11 -7.21
C HIS A 264 -7.77 -7.75 -6.21
N PHE A 265 -8.46 -6.91 -5.43
CA PHE A 265 -9.49 -7.33 -4.48
C PHE A 265 -10.82 -6.63 -4.80
N PRO A 266 -11.88 -7.37 -5.17
CA PRO A 266 -13.20 -6.79 -5.40
C PRO A 266 -13.76 -6.09 -4.17
N ARG A 267 -14.61 -5.09 -4.39
CA ARG A 267 -15.30 -4.35 -3.31
C ARG A 267 -16.03 -5.30 -2.35
N ALA A 268 -16.72 -6.31 -2.89
CA ALA A 268 -17.44 -7.29 -2.10
C ALA A 268 -16.54 -8.09 -1.13
N TRP A 269 -15.28 -8.32 -1.51
CA TRP A 269 -14.30 -8.96 -0.62
C TRP A 269 -13.74 -7.96 0.40
N ALA A 270 -13.45 -6.74 -0.02
CA ALA A 270 -12.96 -5.67 0.84
C ALA A 270 -13.95 -5.33 1.97
N GLN A 271 -15.26 -5.34 1.69
CA GLN A 271 -16.32 -5.00 2.65
C GLN A 271 -16.33 -5.91 3.91
N LYS A 272 -15.74 -7.12 3.83
CA LYS A 272 -15.59 -8.00 5.00
C LYS A 272 -14.68 -7.37 6.06
N LYS A 273 -13.65 -6.65 5.64
CA LYS A 273 -12.69 -5.99 6.53
C LYS A 273 -13.02 -4.52 6.74
N TYR A 274 -13.39 -3.80 5.69
CA TYR A 274 -13.75 -2.38 5.77
C TYR A 274 -15.27 -2.27 5.72
N VAL A 275 -15.92 -2.12 6.87
CA VAL A 275 -17.39 -2.19 6.93
C VAL A 275 -18.06 -0.91 6.42
N ASN A 276 -17.33 0.20 6.36
CA ASN A 276 -17.81 1.52 5.94
C ASN A 276 -17.04 2.05 4.72
N ILE A 277 -17.15 1.37 3.57
CA ILE A 277 -16.54 1.83 2.30
C ILE A 277 -17.38 2.95 1.68
N VAL A 278 -16.88 4.19 1.77
CA VAL A 278 -17.50 5.40 1.21
C VAL A 278 -17.16 5.56 -0.28
N SER A 279 -15.93 5.23 -0.69
CA SER A 279 -15.52 5.23 -2.10
C SER A 279 -14.74 3.96 -2.44
N PHE A 280 -15.00 3.42 -3.62
CA PHE A 280 -14.24 2.34 -4.23
C PHE A 280 -14.16 2.64 -5.72
N ASN A 281 -13.00 3.07 -6.19
CA ASN A 281 -12.85 3.61 -7.53
C ASN A 281 -11.80 2.81 -8.30
N PHE A 282 -12.17 2.32 -9.49
CA PHE A 282 -11.22 1.74 -10.42
C PHE A 282 -10.44 2.85 -11.10
N MET A 283 -9.12 2.89 -10.90
CA MET A 283 -8.29 3.89 -11.53
C MET A 283 -8.06 3.56 -13.01
N PRO A 284 -7.96 4.56 -13.89
CA PRO A 284 -7.83 4.34 -15.34
C PRO A 284 -6.45 3.81 -15.75
N ARG A 285 -5.41 4.08 -14.95
CA ARG A 285 -4.02 3.69 -15.18
C ARG A 285 -3.24 3.71 -13.86
N GLY A 286 -2.04 3.16 -13.86
CA GLY A 286 -1.14 3.08 -12.71
C GLY A 286 -1.03 1.67 -12.13
N GLY A 287 0.03 1.44 -11.38
CA GLY A 287 0.31 0.20 -10.66
C GLY A 287 0.42 0.40 -9.15
N HIS A 288 1.39 -0.29 -8.56
CA HIS A 288 1.59 -0.36 -7.12
C HIS A 288 2.03 0.97 -6.48
N PHE A 289 2.94 1.69 -7.15
CA PHE A 289 3.55 2.93 -6.65
C PHE A 289 2.67 4.16 -6.95
N ALA A 290 1.39 4.10 -6.58
CA ALA A 290 0.35 5.04 -6.99
C ALA A 290 0.72 6.52 -6.80
N ALA A 291 1.26 6.89 -5.63
CA ALA A 291 1.65 8.26 -5.31
C ALA A 291 2.85 8.76 -6.14
N PHE A 292 3.69 7.84 -6.61
CA PHE A 292 4.91 8.15 -7.34
C PHE A 292 4.70 8.11 -8.86
N GLU A 293 3.86 7.19 -9.33
CA GLU A 293 3.53 6.97 -10.74
C GLU A 293 2.43 7.92 -11.24
N GLU A 294 1.34 8.04 -10.48
CA GLU A 294 0.14 8.79 -10.90
C GLU A 294 -0.33 9.74 -9.77
N PRO A 295 0.52 10.68 -9.30
CA PRO A 295 0.25 11.51 -8.13
C PRO A 295 -1.05 12.31 -8.25
N ALA A 296 -1.36 12.85 -9.43
CA ALA A 296 -2.58 13.62 -9.68
C ALA A 296 -3.86 12.76 -9.60
N LEU A 297 -3.82 11.51 -10.08
CA LEU A 297 -4.96 10.61 -9.99
C LEU A 297 -5.24 10.25 -8.53
N LEU A 298 -4.19 9.91 -7.78
CA LEU A 298 -4.34 9.56 -6.37
C LEU A 298 -4.79 10.78 -5.54
N ALA A 299 -4.23 11.97 -5.78
CA ALA A 299 -4.61 13.19 -5.07
C ALA A 299 -6.08 13.56 -5.29
N ALA A 300 -6.54 13.50 -6.55
CA ALA A 300 -7.93 13.75 -6.89
C ALA A 300 -8.88 12.76 -6.19
N ASP A 301 -8.51 11.48 -6.13
CA ASP A 301 -9.30 10.45 -5.46
C ASP A 301 -9.37 10.66 -3.94
N ILE A 302 -8.24 11.06 -3.31
CA ILE A 302 -8.18 11.42 -1.88
C ILE A 302 -9.09 12.61 -1.58
N LEU A 303 -9.01 13.68 -2.38
CA LEU A 303 -9.82 14.89 -2.20
C LEU A 303 -11.32 14.57 -2.31
N GLN A 304 -11.72 13.79 -3.33
CA GLN A 304 -13.11 13.35 -3.49
C GLN A 304 -13.59 12.46 -2.34
N PHE A 305 -12.73 11.59 -1.82
CA PHE A 305 -13.05 10.77 -0.65
C PHE A 305 -13.28 11.65 0.58
N VAL A 306 -12.37 12.59 0.86
CA VAL A 306 -12.49 13.47 2.03
C VAL A 306 -13.73 14.34 1.93
N ASP A 307 -14.02 14.91 0.76
CA ASP A 307 -15.25 15.69 0.51
C ASP A 307 -16.52 14.90 0.88
N LYS A 308 -16.59 13.62 0.50
CA LYS A 308 -17.71 12.74 0.87
C LYS A 308 -17.81 12.52 2.38
N VAL A 309 -16.68 12.31 3.07
CA VAL A 309 -16.65 12.08 4.52
C VAL A 309 -17.05 13.33 5.28
N GLU A 310 -16.52 14.50 4.91
CA GLU A 310 -16.84 15.77 5.57
C GLU A 310 -18.31 16.13 5.36
N LYS A 311 -18.83 16.06 4.13
CA LYS A 311 -20.26 16.31 3.83
C LYS A 311 -21.20 15.40 4.60
N ALA A 312 -20.87 14.12 4.76
CA ALA A 312 -21.70 13.18 5.54
C ALA A 312 -21.72 13.53 7.04
N THR A 313 -20.69 14.20 7.55
CA THR A 313 -20.60 14.61 8.97
C THR A 313 -21.45 15.85 9.27
N PHE A 314 -21.74 16.70 8.27
CA PHE A 314 -22.57 17.91 8.43
C PHE A 314 -24.09 17.67 8.37
N VAL A 315 -24.54 16.45 8.04
CA VAL A 315 -25.97 16.09 7.90
C VAL A 315 -26.50 15.38 9.16
N GLN A 316 -25.67 15.17 10.18
CA GLN A 316 -26.06 14.63 11.50
C GLN A 316 -26.08 15.72 12.56
#